data_AF-A0A4W4G451-F1
#
_entry.id   AF-A0A4W4G451-F1
#
_cell.length_a   1.000
_cell.length_b   1.000
_cell.length_c   1.000
_cell.angle_alpha   90.00
_cell.angle_beta   90.00
_cell.angle_gamma   90.00
#
_symmetry.space_group_name_H-M   'P 1'
#
loop_
_entity.id
_entity.type
_entity.pdbx_description
1 polymer ?
#
loop_
_entity_poly.entity_id
_entity_poly.type
_entity_poly.pdbx_seq_one_letter_code
_entity_poly.pdbx_strand_id
1 'polypeptide(L)'
;MVHRDEVLRPIWHAFSALDADRSGKVSKSQLKVLSQNLCTVLRIPYKTSDLEKHFRDDDEGPVSTQGYMPYLNTFILDKAQENWDFMELNKMCWTVCARKNITDNRLLISDSDAFKVWCIFNFLSEDQYPLVIVTEEIEYFLRKLIEATGGSWNEGRFVDYKAQLSLKRNSLSVWELTELVGMGYFTKGMNQQTVSLGLLEVFQELILGIVKQGYMMKKGHKRKNWTERWFQLRLESVMYYVREDLAELKGHISLDRHCCVEPLPDKEGKKNLFIIKCPDKSFEISASDKKKRQEWIQGTIQDCINHLRQGLLEPHREARLRRRELRARMQVEQDLMEDRMKNLQLANERKQRQLEAMRKDLEEAAAKAAMEESRRIRTQAELKNQFKVDLEREKMVRQQMEEEVAQKSSELELYLQRVRELEDMYRRLEEALEDERKTRQDEESLRKLQARLLEEEVKKRAELEHMHLQQQAAMSQTQQEKQLLEAQWREQTRALHTATEQLHSLEQQRQGALQEYEAVKKKLEQAADKTKSWKDRVAQHEGLIRLIQPGNKVNQKMTNWGVASVTDAELQMKEKLWQVAKTKRDDAP
;
A
#
# COMPACT_ATOMS: atom_id res chain seq x y z
N MET A 1 13.07 49.60 -65.93
CA MET A 1 13.21 48.47 -66.89
C MET A 1 12.07 47.48 -66.69
N VAL A 2 11.58 46.83 -67.75
CA VAL A 2 10.63 45.70 -67.64
C VAL A 2 11.40 44.45 -67.15
N HIS A 3 10.83 43.67 -66.24
CA HIS A 3 11.51 42.44 -65.76
C HIS A 3 11.30 41.27 -66.72
N ARG A 4 12.27 40.37 -66.80
CA ARG A 4 12.25 39.18 -67.66
C ARG A 4 10.96 38.36 -67.52
N ASP A 5 10.48 38.22 -66.29
CA ASP A 5 9.28 37.44 -65.92
C ASP A 5 7.96 38.15 -66.28
N GLU A 6 7.99 39.40 -66.72
CA GLU A 6 6.87 40.09 -67.39
C GLU A 6 6.94 39.92 -68.90
N VAL A 7 8.14 39.80 -69.48
CA VAL A 7 8.36 39.51 -70.91
C VAL A 7 7.94 38.08 -71.27
N LEU A 8 8.11 37.12 -70.36
CA LEU A 8 7.78 35.71 -70.60
C LEU A 8 6.27 35.43 -70.68
N ARG A 9 5.40 36.17 -69.98
CA ARG A 9 3.95 35.85 -69.89
C ARG A 9 3.18 36.02 -71.21
N PRO A 10 3.36 37.14 -71.95
CA PRO A 10 2.83 37.27 -73.31
C PRO A 10 3.27 36.10 -74.20
N ILE A 11 4.53 35.68 -74.08
CA ILE A 11 5.13 34.65 -74.92
C ILE A 11 4.62 33.25 -74.52
N TRP A 12 4.37 32.99 -73.24
CA TRP A 12 3.69 31.78 -72.79
C TRP A 12 2.29 31.66 -73.40
N HIS A 13 1.47 32.73 -73.37
CA HIS A 13 0.16 32.71 -74.03
C HIS A 13 0.25 32.49 -75.56
N ALA A 14 1.24 33.07 -76.23
CA ALA A 14 1.49 32.81 -77.64
C ALA A 14 1.91 31.35 -77.90
N PHE A 15 2.75 30.76 -77.02
CA PHE A 15 3.18 29.36 -77.11
C PHE A 15 2.02 28.39 -76.87
N SER A 16 1.23 28.57 -75.81
CA SER A 16 0.05 27.75 -75.51
C SER A 16 -0.99 27.79 -76.63
N ALA A 17 -1.06 28.89 -77.38
CA ALA A 17 -1.92 29.01 -78.55
C ALA A 17 -1.37 28.29 -79.79
N LEU A 18 -0.08 28.00 -79.87
CA LEU A 18 0.51 27.23 -80.96
C LEU A 18 0.47 25.71 -80.69
N ASP A 19 0.56 25.29 -79.43
CA ASP A 19 0.34 23.90 -78.97
C ASP A 19 -1.15 23.52 -79.05
N ALA A 20 -1.59 23.20 -80.27
CA ALA A 20 -2.99 22.88 -80.57
C ALA A 20 -3.48 21.62 -79.81
N ASP A 21 -2.60 20.65 -79.62
CA ASP A 21 -2.92 19.34 -79.05
C ASP A 21 -2.81 19.31 -77.52
N ARG A 22 -2.37 20.42 -76.88
CA ARG A 22 -2.02 20.52 -75.45
C ARG A 22 -0.98 19.49 -75.01
N SER A 23 -0.13 19.11 -75.96
CA SER A 23 0.94 18.11 -75.81
C SER A 23 2.22 18.70 -75.23
N GLY A 24 2.28 20.03 -75.11
CA GLY A 24 3.48 20.82 -74.91
C GLY A 24 4.34 21.00 -76.16
N LYS A 25 4.10 20.24 -77.23
CA LYS A 25 4.91 20.27 -78.46
C LYS A 25 4.31 21.26 -79.47
N VAL A 26 5.18 22.06 -80.08
CA VAL A 26 4.84 23.05 -81.11
C VAL A 26 5.73 22.80 -82.32
N SER A 27 5.17 22.89 -83.53
CA SER A 27 5.94 22.59 -84.73
C SER A 27 7.12 23.55 -84.93
N LYS A 28 8.25 23.02 -85.39
CA LYS A 28 9.51 23.75 -85.60
C LYS A 28 9.35 24.96 -86.55
N SER A 29 8.40 24.90 -87.48
CA SER A 29 8.02 26.01 -88.37
C SER A 29 7.28 27.13 -87.64
N GLN A 30 6.32 26.82 -86.76
CA GLN A 30 5.64 27.80 -85.91
C GLN A 30 6.61 28.46 -84.93
N LEU A 31 7.54 27.70 -84.34
CA LEU A 31 8.57 28.25 -83.45
C LEU A 31 9.57 29.16 -84.18
N LYS A 32 9.94 28.85 -85.43
CA LYS A 32 10.71 29.76 -86.30
C LYS A 32 9.99 31.10 -86.50
N VAL A 33 8.70 31.08 -86.85
CA VAL A 33 7.90 32.31 -87.05
C VAL A 33 7.77 33.11 -85.74
N LEU A 34 7.49 32.45 -84.62
CA LEU A 34 7.42 33.12 -83.31
C LEU A 34 8.78 33.74 -82.92
N SER A 35 9.89 33.01 -83.06
CA SER A 35 11.23 33.52 -82.80
C SER A 35 11.61 34.71 -83.69
N GLN A 36 11.25 34.68 -84.98
CA GLN A 36 11.52 35.76 -85.91
C GLN A 36 10.69 37.02 -85.58
N ASN A 37 9.41 36.85 -85.23
CA ASN A 37 8.56 37.95 -84.77
C ASN A 37 9.08 38.55 -83.46
N LEU A 38 9.49 37.72 -82.49
CA LEU A 38 10.09 38.16 -81.23
C LEU A 38 11.39 38.95 -81.45
N CYS A 39 12.31 38.44 -82.28
CA CYS A 39 13.53 39.16 -82.61
C CYS A 39 13.24 40.49 -83.33
N THR A 40 12.21 40.55 -84.17
CA THR A 40 11.79 41.78 -84.87
C THR A 40 11.31 42.84 -83.87
N VAL A 41 10.42 42.48 -82.94
CA VAL A 41 9.91 43.41 -81.90
C VAL A 41 11.02 43.84 -80.93
N LEU A 42 11.86 42.91 -80.49
CA LEU A 42 12.98 43.17 -79.58
C LEU A 42 14.20 43.84 -80.28
N ARG A 43 14.09 44.10 -81.60
CA ARG A 43 15.12 44.73 -82.45
C ARG A 43 16.46 43.98 -82.49
N ILE A 44 16.39 42.65 -82.39
CA ILE A 44 17.51 41.72 -82.43
C ILE A 44 17.74 41.25 -83.88
N PRO A 45 18.97 41.25 -84.42
CA PRO A 45 19.26 40.72 -85.75
C PRO A 45 19.04 39.20 -85.77
N TYR A 46 17.92 38.76 -86.37
CA TYR A 46 17.54 37.36 -86.47
C TYR A 46 18.50 36.56 -87.37
N LYS A 47 19.03 35.45 -86.87
CA LYS A 47 19.87 34.50 -87.61
C LYS A 47 19.15 33.17 -87.72
N THR A 48 18.74 32.81 -88.93
CA THR A 48 17.98 31.58 -89.21
C THR A 48 18.70 30.31 -88.72
N SER A 49 20.03 30.31 -88.78
CA SER A 49 20.91 29.23 -88.33
C SER A 49 20.89 28.96 -86.82
N ASP A 50 20.49 29.94 -86.02
CA ASP A 50 20.77 29.90 -84.58
C ASP A 50 19.71 29.08 -83.85
N LEU A 51 18.44 29.11 -84.27
CA LEU A 51 17.44 28.15 -83.80
C LEU A 51 17.78 26.71 -84.24
N GLU A 52 18.28 26.54 -85.47
CA GLU A 52 18.56 25.22 -86.04
C GLU A 52 19.74 24.49 -85.37
N LYS A 53 20.70 25.24 -84.81
CA LYS A 53 21.84 24.68 -84.06
C LYS A 53 21.51 24.30 -82.62
N HIS A 54 20.53 24.97 -82.01
CA HIS A 54 20.21 24.82 -80.58
C HIS A 54 18.91 24.03 -80.33
N PHE A 55 18.02 23.92 -81.31
CA PHE A 55 16.81 23.11 -81.23
C PHE A 55 16.99 21.77 -81.95
N ARG A 56 17.54 20.79 -81.22
CA ARG A 56 17.52 19.37 -81.64
C ARG A 56 16.10 18.83 -81.49
N ASP A 57 15.75 17.83 -82.29
CA ASP A 57 14.43 17.20 -82.26
C ASP A 57 14.39 16.07 -81.22
N ASP A 58 14.83 16.38 -80.00
CA ASP A 58 14.81 15.47 -78.86
C ASP A 58 13.44 15.56 -78.14
N ASP A 59 12.84 14.41 -77.82
CA ASP A 59 11.38 14.27 -77.66
C ASP A 59 10.75 14.84 -76.35
N GLU A 60 11.53 15.55 -75.55
CA GLU A 60 11.12 16.14 -74.26
C GLU A 60 10.38 17.48 -74.45
N GLY A 61 9.38 17.74 -73.60
CA GLY A 61 8.40 18.83 -73.78
C GLY A 61 8.91 20.28 -73.61
N PRO A 62 8.02 21.28 -73.54
CA PRO A 62 8.39 22.70 -73.58
C PRO A 62 9.09 23.20 -72.31
N VAL A 63 8.97 22.42 -71.23
CA VAL A 63 9.63 22.60 -69.93
C VAL A 63 10.91 21.75 -69.83
N SER A 64 11.31 21.06 -70.91
CA SER A 64 12.59 20.37 -71.00
C SER A 64 13.74 21.32 -70.71
N THR A 65 14.78 20.82 -70.05
CA THR A 65 16.05 21.53 -69.84
C THR A 65 16.77 21.86 -71.16
N GLN A 66 16.33 21.29 -72.29
CA GLN A 66 16.82 21.57 -73.65
C GLN A 66 15.74 22.20 -74.56
N GLY A 67 14.59 22.60 -74.01
CA GLY A 67 13.43 23.06 -74.77
C GLY A 67 13.49 24.49 -75.32
N TYR A 68 12.36 24.95 -75.87
CA TYR A 68 12.24 26.30 -76.46
C TYR A 68 12.41 27.43 -75.43
N MET A 69 12.03 27.22 -74.16
CA MET A 69 12.12 28.26 -73.13
C MET A 69 13.56 28.58 -72.68
N PRO A 70 14.46 27.59 -72.51
CA PRO A 70 15.91 27.82 -72.47
C PRO A 70 16.44 28.62 -73.67
N TYR A 71 16.10 28.23 -74.90
CA TYR A 71 16.53 28.95 -76.10
C TYR A 71 16.06 30.42 -76.13
N LEU A 72 14.76 30.63 -75.85
CA LEU A 72 14.15 31.96 -75.76
C LEU A 72 14.90 32.85 -74.77
N ASN A 73 15.22 32.32 -73.59
CA ASN A 73 15.96 33.08 -72.59
C ASN A 73 17.37 33.44 -73.08
N THR A 74 18.20 32.44 -73.40
CA THR A 74 19.64 32.65 -73.64
C THR A 74 19.97 33.26 -75.00
N PHE A 75 19.15 33.02 -76.03
CA PHE A 75 19.48 33.43 -77.41
C PHE A 75 18.64 34.59 -77.95
N ILE A 76 17.51 34.91 -77.30
CA ILE A 76 16.66 36.06 -77.63
C ILE A 76 16.68 37.07 -76.47
N LEU A 77 16.18 36.71 -75.28
CA LEU A 77 15.98 37.70 -74.21
C LEU A 77 17.28 38.29 -73.65
N ASP A 78 18.38 37.52 -73.52
CA ASP A 78 19.70 38.06 -73.13
C ASP A 78 20.33 38.98 -74.20
N LYS A 79 19.76 39.07 -75.40
CA LYS A 79 20.23 39.94 -76.50
C LYS A 79 19.31 41.12 -76.78
N ALA A 80 18.20 41.25 -76.04
CA ALA A 80 17.31 42.39 -76.16
C ALA A 80 18.03 43.67 -75.70
N GLN A 81 17.97 44.72 -76.53
CA GLN A 81 18.47 46.05 -76.15
C GLN A 81 17.43 46.76 -75.26
N GLU A 82 17.71 47.98 -74.79
CA GLU A 82 16.76 48.74 -73.96
C GLU A 82 15.67 49.47 -74.78
N ASN A 83 15.83 49.57 -76.10
CA ASN A 83 15.04 50.44 -76.98
C ASN A 83 13.92 49.70 -77.77
N TRP A 84 13.04 48.95 -77.09
CA TRP A 84 11.86 48.29 -77.68
C TRP A 84 10.57 48.61 -76.90
N ASP A 85 9.41 48.44 -77.53
CA ASP A 85 8.10 48.68 -76.90
C ASP A 85 7.46 47.37 -76.40
N PHE A 86 7.24 47.28 -75.09
CA PHE A 86 6.51 46.17 -74.47
C PHE A 86 5.06 46.08 -74.97
N MET A 87 4.47 47.17 -75.42
CA MET A 87 3.12 47.17 -76.00
C MET A 87 3.10 46.57 -77.42
N GLU A 88 4.17 46.68 -78.20
CA GLU A 88 4.32 45.94 -79.48
C GLU A 88 4.43 44.44 -79.24
N LEU A 89 5.19 44.01 -78.21
CA LEU A 89 5.28 42.61 -77.81
C LEU A 89 3.92 42.04 -77.39
N ASN A 90 3.19 42.77 -76.55
CA ASN A 90 1.85 42.39 -76.10
C ASN A 90 0.88 42.24 -77.29
N LYS A 91 0.85 43.21 -78.22
CA LYS A 91 0.03 43.14 -79.44
C LYS A 91 0.41 41.94 -80.32
N MET A 92 1.70 41.69 -80.53
CA MET A 92 2.18 40.55 -81.33
C MET A 92 1.69 39.23 -80.72
N CYS A 93 1.90 39.02 -79.42
CA CYS A 93 1.44 37.82 -78.72
C CYS A 93 -0.09 37.68 -78.73
N TRP A 94 -0.82 38.78 -78.54
CA TRP A 94 -2.29 38.82 -78.63
C TRP A 94 -2.81 38.32 -79.97
N THR A 95 -2.23 38.77 -81.09
CA THR A 95 -2.68 38.33 -82.43
C THR A 95 -2.50 36.83 -82.68
N VAL A 96 -1.59 36.17 -81.96
CA VAL A 96 -1.40 34.71 -82.00
C VAL A 96 -2.43 33.99 -81.12
N CYS A 97 -2.70 34.48 -79.91
CA CYS A 97 -3.54 33.76 -78.94
C CYS A 97 -5.05 34.09 -78.98
N ALA A 98 -5.44 35.33 -79.27
CA ALA A 98 -6.84 35.78 -79.19
C ALA A 98 -7.77 34.98 -80.14
N ARG A 99 -7.37 34.85 -81.41
CA ARG A 99 -8.15 34.20 -82.49
C ARG A 99 -8.54 32.74 -82.24
N LYS A 100 -7.87 32.07 -81.30
CA LYS A 100 -8.15 30.66 -80.95
C LYS A 100 -8.97 30.48 -79.68
N ASN A 101 -9.08 31.51 -78.84
CA ASN A 101 -9.66 31.40 -77.50
C ASN A 101 -10.84 32.36 -77.28
N ILE A 102 -11.02 33.39 -78.13
CA ILE A 102 -12.16 34.29 -78.12
C ILE A 102 -13.08 33.91 -79.27
N THR A 103 -14.08 33.08 -78.96
CA THR A 103 -14.97 32.47 -79.97
C THR A 103 -16.44 32.90 -79.85
N ASP A 104 -16.81 33.68 -78.83
CA ASP A 104 -18.20 34.08 -78.59
C ASP A 104 -18.42 35.60 -78.83
N ASN A 105 -19.34 35.91 -79.74
CA ASN A 105 -19.79 37.26 -80.08
C ASN A 105 -20.77 37.86 -79.02
N ARG A 106 -21.08 37.14 -77.93
CA ARG A 106 -22.04 37.56 -76.90
C ARG A 106 -21.46 38.42 -75.78
N LEU A 107 -20.14 38.61 -75.73
CA LEU A 107 -19.50 39.42 -74.69
C LEU A 107 -19.81 40.92 -74.86
N LEU A 108 -20.03 41.62 -73.74
CA LEU A 108 -20.25 43.07 -73.68
C LEU A 108 -18.99 43.90 -73.99
N ILE A 109 -17.82 43.27 -74.12
CA ILE A 109 -16.52 43.92 -74.34
C ILE A 109 -16.03 43.71 -75.78
N SER A 110 -15.38 44.73 -76.36
CA SER A 110 -14.78 44.60 -77.70
C SER A 110 -13.46 43.81 -77.67
N ASP A 111 -12.92 43.37 -78.81
CA ASP A 111 -11.57 42.77 -78.90
C ASP A 111 -10.49 43.71 -78.34
N SER A 112 -10.64 45.02 -78.57
CA SER A 112 -9.78 46.07 -77.99
C SER A 112 -9.85 46.08 -76.45
N ASP A 113 -11.00 45.75 -75.86
CA ASP A 113 -11.19 45.70 -74.41
C ASP A 113 -10.73 44.35 -73.82
N ALA A 114 -10.97 43.24 -74.53
CA ALA A 114 -10.41 41.94 -74.20
C ALA A 114 -8.87 41.98 -74.17
N PHE A 115 -8.23 42.70 -75.10
CA PHE A 115 -6.78 42.95 -75.08
C PHE A 115 -6.33 43.72 -73.82
N LYS A 116 -7.11 44.71 -73.35
CA LYS A 116 -6.82 45.42 -72.09
C LYS A 116 -6.93 44.47 -70.90
N VAL A 117 -8.00 43.68 -70.82
CA VAL A 117 -8.19 42.67 -69.76
C VAL A 117 -7.06 41.64 -69.76
N TRP A 118 -6.60 41.19 -70.93
CA TRP A 118 -5.47 40.27 -71.06
C TRP A 118 -4.13 40.90 -70.62
N CYS A 119 -3.88 42.18 -70.92
CA CYS A 119 -2.72 42.88 -70.38
C CYS A 119 -2.79 43.06 -68.85
N ILE A 120 -3.97 43.38 -68.31
CA ILE A 120 -4.22 43.48 -66.86
C ILE A 120 -4.03 42.11 -66.19
N PHE A 121 -4.48 41.02 -66.81
CA PHE A 121 -4.18 39.66 -66.37
C PHE A 121 -2.67 39.38 -66.38
N ASN A 122 -1.94 39.72 -67.45
CA ASN A 122 -0.49 39.54 -67.49
C ASN A 122 0.22 40.31 -66.36
N PHE A 123 -0.26 41.50 -66.01
CA PHE A 123 0.27 42.28 -64.89
C PHE A 123 -0.14 41.77 -63.50
N LEU A 124 -1.28 41.12 -63.33
CA LEU A 124 -1.78 40.68 -62.02
C LEU A 124 -1.57 39.18 -61.73
N SER A 125 -1.37 38.35 -62.76
CA SER A 125 -1.15 36.90 -62.68
C SER A 125 0.05 36.50 -61.83
N GLU A 126 0.04 35.25 -61.35
CA GLU A 126 1.17 34.66 -60.66
C GLU A 126 2.29 34.22 -61.63
N ASP A 127 3.52 34.08 -61.11
CA ASP A 127 4.75 34.02 -61.94
C ASP A 127 5.04 32.62 -62.52
N GLN A 128 4.20 31.64 -62.19
CA GLN A 128 4.36 30.25 -62.61
C GLN A 128 3.44 29.94 -63.80
N TYR A 129 3.92 29.09 -64.71
CA TYR A 129 3.12 28.55 -65.80
C TYR A 129 2.45 27.22 -65.37
N PRO A 130 1.17 26.96 -65.67
CA PRO A 130 0.23 27.80 -66.44
C PRO A 130 -0.21 29.05 -65.67
N LEU A 131 -0.21 30.19 -66.36
CA LEU A 131 -0.57 31.48 -65.78
C LEU A 131 -2.01 31.47 -65.24
N VAL A 132 -2.15 31.90 -63.99
CA VAL A 132 -3.43 32.11 -63.32
C VAL A 132 -3.44 33.44 -62.56
N ILE A 133 -4.63 34.00 -62.35
CA ILE A 133 -4.87 35.11 -61.43
C ILE A 133 -5.62 34.57 -60.19
N VAL A 134 -5.14 34.90 -58.99
CA VAL A 134 -5.74 34.47 -57.72
C VAL A 134 -6.90 35.37 -57.31
N THR A 135 -7.81 34.85 -56.49
CA THR A 135 -9.04 35.54 -56.06
C THR A 135 -8.81 36.96 -55.53
N GLU A 136 -7.74 37.21 -54.77
CA GLU A 136 -7.43 38.53 -54.20
C GLU A 136 -7.02 39.56 -55.27
N GLU A 137 -6.40 39.11 -56.37
CA GLU A 137 -6.03 39.99 -57.50
C GLU A 137 -7.20 40.17 -58.48
N ILE A 138 -8.09 39.17 -58.60
CA ILE A 138 -9.39 39.31 -59.27
C ILE A 138 -10.23 40.37 -58.54
N GLU A 139 -10.28 40.30 -57.21
CA GLU A 139 -10.98 41.27 -56.37
C GLU A 139 -10.42 42.69 -56.55
N TYR A 140 -9.09 42.84 -56.47
CA TYR A 140 -8.40 44.12 -56.71
C TYR A 140 -8.77 44.73 -58.06
N PHE A 141 -8.73 43.94 -59.14
CA PHE A 141 -9.09 44.38 -60.49
C PHE A 141 -10.57 44.76 -60.59
N LEU A 142 -11.49 43.95 -60.07
CA LEU A 142 -12.93 44.22 -60.16
C LEU A 142 -13.34 45.43 -59.30
N ARG A 143 -12.73 45.62 -58.11
CA ARG A 143 -12.90 46.84 -57.30
C ARG A 143 -12.47 48.07 -58.11
N LYS A 144 -11.29 48.01 -58.75
CA LYS A 144 -10.75 49.09 -59.59
C LYS A 144 -11.63 49.39 -60.82
N LEU A 145 -12.15 48.37 -61.49
CA LEU A 145 -13.05 48.54 -62.62
C LEU A 145 -14.40 49.16 -62.20
N ILE A 146 -14.94 48.76 -61.04
CA ILE A 146 -16.17 49.35 -60.50
C ILE A 146 -15.94 50.82 -60.06
N GLU A 147 -14.79 51.12 -59.45
CA GLU A 147 -14.39 52.50 -59.10
C GLU A 147 -14.30 53.40 -60.34
N ALA A 148 -13.56 52.98 -61.38
CA ALA A 148 -13.40 53.73 -62.63
C ALA A 148 -14.71 53.87 -63.45
N THR A 149 -15.65 52.93 -63.31
CA THR A 149 -16.99 53.05 -63.92
C THR A 149 -17.97 53.88 -63.08
N GLY A 150 -17.55 54.41 -61.93
CA GLY A 150 -18.39 55.19 -61.02
C GLY A 150 -19.47 54.37 -60.30
N GLY A 151 -19.32 53.04 -60.26
CA GLY A 151 -20.22 52.13 -59.58
C GLY A 151 -19.91 51.97 -58.08
N SER A 152 -20.87 51.46 -57.32
CA SER A 152 -20.63 51.03 -55.94
C SER A 152 -20.23 49.55 -55.90
N TRP A 153 -19.19 49.23 -55.12
CA TRP A 153 -18.77 47.85 -54.89
C TRP A 153 -19.81 47.08 -54.05
N ASN A 154 -20.10 45.84 -54.45
CA ASN A 154 -21.02 44.96 -53.74
C ASN A 154 -20.26 43.77 -53.14
N GLU A 155 -19.93 43.89 -51.86
CA GLU A 155 -19.15 42.90 -51.11
C GLU A 155 -19.81 41.51 -51.12
N GLY A 156 -21.13 41.43 -50.88
CA GLY A 156 -21.87 40.17 -50.84
C GLY A 156 -21.79 39.38 -52.14
N ARG A 157 -22.00 40.03 -53.30
CA ARG A 157 -21.87 39.37 -54.61
C ARG A 157 -20.46 38.82 -54.84
N PHE A 158 -19.42 39.49 -54.32
CA PHE A 158 -18.06 38.96 -54.43
C PHE A 158 -17.79 37.81 -53.44
N VAL A 159 -18.36 37.83 -52.23
CA VAL A 159 -18.29 36.70 -51.29
C VAL A 159 -18.97 35.44 -51.87
N ASP A 160 -20.17 35.59 -52.45
CA ASP A 160 -20.88 34.49 -53.13
C ASP A 160 -20.05 33.91 -54.29
N TYR A 161 -19.43 34.80 -55.08
CA TYR A 161 -18.56 34.41 -56.20
C TYR A 161 -17.27 33.73 -55.70
N LYS A 162 -16.65 34.24 -54.62
CA LYS A 162 -15.45 33.66 -53.98
C LYS A 162 -15.72 32.26 -53.45
N ALA A 163 -16.89 32.01 -52.87
CA ALA A 163 -17.31 30.66 -52.46
C ALA A 163 -17.38 29.70 -53.66
N GLN A 164 -18.01 30.12 -54.77
CA GLN A 164 -18.09 29.32 -56.00
C GLN A 164 -16.72 29.09 -56.66
N LEU A 165 -15.81 30.06 -56.59
CA LEU A 165 -14.46 29.96 -57.15
C LEU A 165 -13.55 29.05 -56.31
N SER A 166 -13.70 29.09 -54.99
CA SER A 166 -12.98 28.23 -54.03
C SER A 166 -13.30 26.75 -54.24
N LEU A 167 -14.55 26.41 -54.59
CA LEU A 167 -14.97 25.05 -54.93
C LEU A 167 -14.35 24.50 -56.24
N LYS A 168 -13.77 25.36 -57.08
CA LYS A 168 -13.11 24.95 -58.35
C LYS A 168 -11.59 24.90 -58.24
N ARG A 169 -10.96 26.05 -57.93
CA ARG A 169 -9.48 26.22 -57.94
C ARG A 169 -8.97 27.52 -57.30
N ASN A 170 -9.83 28.32 -56.67
CA ASN A 170 -9.50 29.63 -56.07
C ASN A 170 -8.70 30.60 -56.99
N SER A 171 -8.87 30.46 -58.32
CA SER A 171 -8.09 31.15 -59.34
C SER A 171 -8.76 31.05 -60.72
N LEU A 172 -8.40 31.95 -61.64
CA LEU A 172 -8.90 31.95 -63.02
C LEU A 172 -7.75 31.96 -64.04
N SER A 173 -7.99 31.41 -65.22
CA SER A 173 -7.22 31.68 -66.43
C SER A 173 -7.65 33.01 -67.07
N VAL A 174 -6.84 33.54 -67.99
CA VAL A 174 -7.14 34.83 -68.66
C VAL A 174 -8.45 34.82 -69.44
N TRP A 175 -8.81 33.67 -70.02
CA TRP A 175 -10.03 33.53 -70.81
C TRP A 175 -11.28 33.57 -69.92
N GLU A 176 -11.25 32.93 -68.76
CA GLU A 176 -12.33 33.02 -67.77
C GLU A 176 -12.43 34.42 -67.14
N LEU A 177 -11.32 35.16 -66.98
CA LEU A 177 -11.37 36.55 -66.55
C LEU A 177 -12.01 37.45 -67.63
N THR A 178 -11.65 37.22 -68.89
CA THR A 178 -12.23 37.91 -70.06
C THR A 178 -13.73 37.61 -70.17
N GLU A 179 -14.14 36.37 -69.93
CA GLU A 179 -15.54 35.95 -69.85
C GLU A 179 -16.26 36.59 -68.65
N LEU A 180 -15.66 36.61 -67.46
CA LEU A 180 -16.26 37.20 -66.24
C LEU A 180 -16.59 38.69 -66.42
N VAL A 181 -15.67 39.44 -67.05
CA VAL A 181 -15.89 40.85 -67.41
C VAL A 181 -16.88 40.98 -68.55
N GLY A 182 -16.74 40.16 -69.61
CA GLY A 182 -17.58 40.22 -70.81
C GLY A 182 -19.03 39.80 -70.61
N MET A 183 -19.31 38.89 -69.68
CA MET A 183 -20.67 38.52 -69.26
C MET A 183 -21.30 39.56 -68.33
N GLY A 184 -20.55 40.58 -67.91
CA GLY A 184 -21.06 41.71 -67.12
C GLY A 184 -21.55 41.37 -65.72
N TYR A 185 -21.11 40.26 -65.12
CA TYR A 185 -21.63 39.78 -63.84
C TYR A 185 -21.51 40.81 -62.71
N PHE A 186 -20.40 41.56 -62.69
CA PHE A 186 -20.16 42.64 -61.74
C PHE A 186 -20.65 44.01 -62.23
N THR A 187 -20.63 44.27 -63.55
CA THR A 187 -21.04 45.54 -64.17
C THR A 187 -22.51 45.59 -64.62
N LYS A 188 -23.33 44.61 -64.22
CA LYS A 188 -24.75 44.46 -64.61
C LYS A 188 -25.56 45.74 -64.38
N GLY A 189 -25.98 46.36 -65.48
CA GLY A 189 -26.73 47.63 -65.50
C GLY A 189 -25.95 48.79 -66.14
N MET A 190 -24.63 48.67 -66.27
CA MET A 190 -23.79 49.57 -67.06
C MET A 190 -23.93 49.26 -68.56
N ASN A 191 -23.74 50.26 -69.42
CA ASN A 191 -23.65 50.04 -70.86
C ASN A 191 -22.20 49.68 -71.27
N GLN A 192 -22.04 49.15 -72.50
CA GLN A 192 -20.73 48.78 -73.05
C GLN A 192 -19.72 49.94 -73.02
N GLN A 193 -20.13 51.16 -73.37
CA GLN A 193 -19.23 52.32 -73.43
C GLN A 193 -18.67 52.69 -72.05
N THR A 194 -19.49 52.67 -71.00
CA THR A 194 -19.04 52.87 -69.61
C THR A 194 -18.00 51.81 -69.22
N VAL A 195 -18.25 50.53 -69.52
CA VAL A 195 -17.31 49.45 -69.20
C VAL A 195 -16.00 49.58 -70.00
N SER A 196 -16.05 49.90 -71.29
CA SER A 196 -14.85 50.15 -72.11
C SER A 196 -14.04 51.36 -71.63
N LEU A 197 -14.69 52.41 -71.12
CA LEU A 197 -14.02 53.58 -70.51
C LEU A 197 -13.34 53.22 -69.18
N GLY A 198 -14.02 52.51 -68.28
CA GLY A 198 -13.42 52.04 -67.03
C GLY A 198 -12.26 51.06 -67.26
N LEU A 199 -12.38 50.16 -68.25
CA LEU A 199 -11.28 49.29 -68.66
C LEU A 199 -10.11 50.07 -69.28
N LEU A 200 -10.38 51.19 -69.98
CA LEU A 200 -9.33 52.06 -70.52
C LEU A 200 -8.60 52.81 -69.39
N GLU A 201 -9.31 53.32 -68.38
CA GLU A 201 -8.72 54.00 -67.22
C GLU A 201 -7.86 53.04 -66.38
N VAL A 202 -8.38 51.88 -66.01
CA VAL A 202 -7.61 50.86 -65.25
C VAL A 202 -6.42 50.33 -66.05
N PHE A 203 -6.52 50.23 -67.38
CA PHE A 203 -5.38 49.90 -68.25
C PHE A 203 -4.33 51.02 -68.30
N GLN A 204 -4.75 52.29 -68.33
CA GLN A 204 -3.86 53.44 -68.29
C GLN A 204 -3.13 53.56 -66.95
N GLU A 205 -3.82 53.32 -65.83
CA GLU A 205 -3.26 53.25 -64.47
C GLU A 205 -2.27 52.08 -64.33
N LEU A 206 -2.73 50.83 -64.53
CA LEU A 206 -1.96 49.64 -64.18
C LEU A 206 -0.90 49.23 -65.22
N ILE A 207 -1.11 49.49 -66.52
CA ILE A 207 -0.26 48.98 -67.62
C ILE A 207 0.58 50.07 -68.27
N LEU A 208 0.04 51.28 -68.41
CA LEU A 208 0.77 52.41 -69.03
C LEU A 208 1.45 53.33 -68.00
N GLY A 209 1.25 53.09 -66.70
CA GLY A 209 1.83 53.89 -65.61
C GLY A 209 1.39 55.36 -65.62
N ILE A 210 0.20 55.66 -66.16
CA ILE A 210 -0.28 57.04 -66.32
C ILE A 210 -0.94 57.49 -65.01
N VAL A 211 -0.21 58.28 -64.23
CA VAL A 211 -0.64 58.83 -62.94
C VAL A 211 -1.67 59.95 -63.11
N LYS A 212 -1.52 60.78 -64.15
CA LYS A 212 -2.47 61.85 -64.49
C LYS A 212 -2.31 62.29 -65.95
N GLN A 213 -3.40 62.74 -66.55
CA GLN A 213 -3.41 63.32 -67.88
C GLN A 213 -4.40 64.49 -68.00
N GLY A 214 -4.23 65.33 -69.02
CA GLY A 214 -5.10 66.47 -69.26
C GLY A 214 -4.46 67.59 -70.08
N TYR A 215 -5.30 68.50 -70.58
CA TYR A 215 -4.84 69.73 -71.25
C TYR A 215 -4.27 70.74 -70.26
N MET A 216 -3.10 71.30 -70.59
CA MET A 216 -2.50 72.46 -69.92
C MET A 216 -1.82 73.39 -70.93
N MET A 217 -1.71 74.66 -70.56
CA MET A 217 -1.00 75.67 -71.34
C MET A 217 0.51 75.58 -71.06
N LYS A 218 1.30 75.20 -72.06
CA LYS A 218 2.77 75.11 -71.95
C LYS A 218 3.45 76.34 -72.54
N LYS A 219 4.48 76.87 -71.89
CA LYS A 219 5.36 77.88 -72.47
C LYS A 219 6.38 77.27 -73.45
N GLY A 220 6.56 77.92 -74.59
CA GLY A 220 7.62 77.63 -75.54
C GLY A 220 8.99 78.12 -75.06
N HIS A 221 10.03 77.31 -75.29
CA HIS A 221 11.37 77.57 -74.76
C HIS A 221 12.20 78.51 -75.68
N LYS A 222 12.17 78.31 -77.00
CA LYS A 222 12.84 79.20 -77.98
C LYS A 222 12.02 80.44 -78.33
N ARG A 223 10.72 80.26 -78.59
CA ARG A 223 9.73 81.35 -78.75
C ARG A 223 8.82 81.29 -77.52
N LYS A 224 8.75 82.36 -76.71
CA LYS A 224 8.09 82.40 -75.39
C LYS A 224 6.55 82.39 -75.43
N ASN A 225 5.96 81.86 -76.51
CA ASN A 225 4.51 81.79 -76.71
C ASN A 225 3.92 80.69 -75.81
N TRP A 226 2.66 80.87 -75.42
CA TRP A 226 1.88 79.89 -74.67
C TRP A 226 1.03 79.05 -75.62
N THR A 227 1.15 77.73 -75.57
CA THR A 227 0.38 76.78 -76.41
C THR A 227 -0.25 75.69 -75.57
N GLU A 228 -1.53 75.40 -75.79
CA GLU A 228 -2.20 74.25 -75.18
C GLU A 228 -1.58 72.94 -75.67
N ARG A 229 -1.40 71.98 -74.76
CA ARG A 229 -0.90 70.63 -75.04
C ARG A 229 -1.62 69.63 -74.15
N TRP A 230 -1.81 68.42 -74.64
CA TRP A 230 -2.19 67.28 -73.81
C TRP A 230 -0.95 66.77 -73.08
N PHE A 231 -1.00 66.68 -71.75
CA PHE A 231 0.06 66.13 -70.93
C PHE A 231 -0.33 64.74 -70.41
N GLN A 232 0.66 63.85 -70.30
CA GLN A 232 0.57 62.59 -69.58
C GLN A 232 1.77 62.46 -68.64
N LEU A 233 1.49 62.25 -67.36
CA LEU A 233 2.48 62.00 -66.31
C LEU A 233 2.61 60.51 -66.06
N ARG A 234 3.86 60.02 -66.08
CA ARG A 234 4.33 58.76 -65.51
C ARG A 234 5.35 59.07 -64.41
N LEU A 235 5.70 58.08 -63.58
CA LEU A 235 6.62 58.28 -62.45
C LEU A 235 7.93 58.98 -62.84
N GLU A 236 8.57 58.49 -63.90
CA GLU A 236 9.88 58.96 -64.39
C GLU A 236 9.79 60.09 -65.44
N SER A 237 8.61 60.43 -65.97
CA SER A 237 8.51 61.42 -67.07
C SER A 237 7.13 62.04 -67.30
N VAL A 238 7.11 63.29 -67.76
CA VAL A 238 5.92 63.98 -68.27
C VAL A 238 6.00 64.11 -69.79
N MET A 239 5.21 63.33 -70.51
CA MET A 239 5.07 63.42 -71.98
C MET A 239 4.09 64.53 -72.34
N TYR A 240 4.30 65.24 -73.45
CA TYR A 240 3.32 66.21 -73.95
C TYR A 240 3.12 66.17 -75.48
N TYR A 241 1.85 66.14 -75.88
CA TYR A 241 1.36 65.92 -77.25
C TYR A 241 0.54 67.12 -77.74
N VAL A 242 0.20 67.16 -79.03
CA VAL A 242 -0.70 68.21 -79.55
C VAL A 242 -2.13 68.04 -79.04
N ARG A 243 -2.64 66.82 -79.00
CA ARG A 243 -4.01 66.46 -78.57
C ARG A 243 -4.00 65.17 -77.74
N GLU A 244 -5.16 64.82 -77.20
CA GLU A 244 -5.44 63.53 -76.53
C GLU A 244 -5.31 62.30 -77.44
N ASP A 245 -5.28 62.47 -78.77
CA ASP A 245 -5.06 61.39 -79.76
C ASP A 245 -3.68 60.72 -79.69
N LEU A 246 -2.73 61.33 -78.95
CA LEU A 246 -1.33 60.93 -78.80
C LEU A 246 -0.55 60.83 -80.14
N ALA A 247 -1.13 61.28 -81.25
CA ALA A 247 -0.62 61.04 -82.60
C ALA A 247 0.65 61.86 -82.91
N GLU A 248 0.82 63.02 -82.26
CA GLU A 248 2.03 63.84 -82.40
C GLU A 248 2.62 64.25 -81.03
N LEU A 249 3.65 63.52 -80.61
CA LEU A 249 4.49 63.85 -79.45
C LEU A 249 5.33 65.10 -79.74
N LYS A 250 5.25 66.12 -78.86
CA LYS A 250 6.04 67.37 -78.96
C LYS A 250 7.22 67.43 -77.99
N GLY A 251 7.43 66.38 -77.20
CA GLY A 251 8.58 66.20 -76.31
C GLY A 251 8.18 65.62 -74.95
N HIS A 252 9.17 65.47 -74.09
CA HIS A 252 9.02 64.98 -72.73
C HIS A 252 9.78 65.86 -71.73
N ILE A 253 9.50 65.65 -70.45
CA ILE A 253 10.17 66.21 -69.29
C ILE A 253 10.58 65.02 -68.43
N SER A 254 11.85 64.66 -68.40
CA SER A 254 12.34 63.61 -67.49
C SER A 254 12.23 64.11 -66.05
N LEU A 255 11.62 63.31 -65.18
CA LEU A 255 11.58 63.55 -63.75
C LEU A 255 12.71 62.76 -63.11
N ASP A 256 13.51 63.42 -62.28
CA ASP A 256 14.53 62.78 -61.46
C ASP A 256 14.41 63.24 -60.00
N ARG A 257 15.28 62.71 -59.14
CA ARG A 257 15.32 63.05 -57.71
C ARG A 257 15.74 64.50 -57.43
N HIS A 258 16.40 65.17 -58.38
CA HIS A 258 16.91 66.54 -58.24
C HIS A 258 15.88 67.58 -58.75
N CYS A 259 14.91 67.17 -59.56
CA CYS A 259 13.79 68.00 -59.98
C CYS A 259 13.05 68.61 -58.79
N CYS A 260 12.44 69.79 -59.02
CA CYS A 260 11.41 70.34 -58.14
C CYS A 260 10.24 70.91 -58.96
N VAL A 261 9.07 71.00 -58.34
CA VAL A 261 7.90 71.68 -58.89
C VAL A 261 7.45 72.78 -57.93
N GLU A 262 7.29 74.00 -58.45
CA GLU A 262 7.00 75.19 -57.65
C GLU A 262 5.80 75.96 -58.23
N PRO A 263 4.85 76.44 -57.39
CA PRO A 263 3.82 77.36 -57.83
C PRO A 263 4.45 78.72 -58.18
N LEU A 264 4.01 79.32 -59.28
CA LEU A 264 4.41 80.67 -59.68
C LEU A 264 3.27 81.68 -59.46
N PRO A 265 3.59 82.97 -59.24
CA PRO A 265 2.61 84.04 -59.33
C PRO A 265 2.11 84.22 -60.77
N ASP A 266 0.89 84.76 -60.91
CA ASP A 266 0.28 85.08 -62.19
C ASP A 266 1.11 86.15 -62.94
N LYS A 267 1.47 85.89 -64.21
CA LYS A 267 2.31 86.77 -65.05
C LYS A 267 1.99 86.57 -66.53
N GLU A 268 2.37 87.53 -67.37
CA GLU A 268 2.16 87.49 -68.85
C GLU A 268 0.69 87.25 -69.26
N GLY A 269 -0.27 87.70 -68.45
CA GLY A 269 -1.70 87.44 -68.66
C GLY A 269 -2.13 85.98 -68.44
N LYS A 270 -1.25 85.12 -67.91
CA LYS A 270 -1.57 83.73 -67.55
C LYS A 270 -1.70 83.58 -66.04
N LYS A 271 -2.68 82.76 -65.65
CA LYS A 271 -3.03 82.46 -64.26
C LYS A 271 -2.70 81.01 -63.91
N ASN A 272 -2.72 80.70 -62.62
CA ASN A 272 -2.54 79.34 -62.09
C ASN A 272 -1.22 78.72 -62.59
N LEU A 273 -0.16 79.53 -62.62
CA LEU A 273 1.15 79.15 -63.12
C LEU A 273 1.91 78.26 -62.13
N PHE A 274 2.74 77.39 -62.68
CA PHE A 274 3.75 76.61 -61.98
C PHE A 274 4.96 76.36 -62.89
N ILE A 275 6.07 75.92 -62.29
CA ILE A 275 7.31 75.60 -62.99
C ILE A 275 7.83 74.25 -62.53
N ILE A 276 8.18 73.39 -63.48
CA ILE A 276 9.00 72.20 -63.22
C ILE A 276 10.44 72.62 -63.53
N LYS A 277 11.35 72.48 -62.56
CA LYS A 277 12.79 72.69 -62.76
C LYS A 277 13.45 71.32 -62.81
N CYS A 278 14.05 70.97 -63.94
CA CYS A 278 14.95 69.85 -64.12
C CYS A 278 16.41 70.36 -64.15
N PRO A 279 17.43 69.52 -63.92
CA PRO A 279 18.84 69.94 -63.92
C PRO A 279 19.25 70.79 -65.14
N ASP A 280 18.90 70.35 -66.34
CA ASP A 280 19.29 71.03 -67.59
C ASP A 280 18.34 72.17 -67.99
N LYS A 281 17.12 72.22 -67.42
CA LYS A 281 16.00 72.93 -68.06
C LYS A 281 14.79 73.15 -67.16
N SER A 282 14.18 74.34 -67.26
CA SER A 282 12.90 74.63 -66.62
C SER A 282 11.75 74.74 -67.62
N PHE A 283 10.55 74.41 -67.14
CA PHE A 283 9.31 74.30 -67.92
C PHE A 283 8.18 75.06 -67.20
N GLU A 284 7.82 76.24 -67.70
CA GLU A 284 6.64 76.98 -67.20
C GLU A 284 5.34 76.43 -67.81
N ILE A 285 4.36 76.15 -66.95
CA ILE A 285 3.07 75.54 -67.29
C ILE A 285 1.95 76.32 -66.56
N SER A 286 0.79 76.48 -67.19
CA SER A 286 -0.42 77.09 -66.62
C SER A 286 -1.57 76.08 -66.70
N ALA A 287 -2.22 75.83 -65.56
CA ALA A 287 -3.43 75.02 -65.47
C ALA A 287 -4.69 75.88 -65.68
N SER A 288 -5.83 75.27 -66.03
CA SER A 288 -7.11 75.99 -66.20
C SER A 288 -7.55 76.74 -64.95
N ASP A 289 -7.28 76.18 -63.78
CA ASP A 289 -7.86 76.63 -62.50
C ASP A 289 -6.93 76.28 -61.31
N LYS A 290 -7.23 76.88 -60.15
CA LYS A 290 -6.44 76.72 -58.92
C LYS A 290 -6.50 75.29 -58.37
N LYS A 291 -7.58 74.53 -58.59
CA LYS A 291 -7.72 73.14 -58.09
C LYS A 291 -6.80 72.22 -58.88
N LYS A 292 -6.95 72.18 -60.21
CA LYS A 292 -6.07 71.40 -61.09
C LYS A 292 -4.61 71.78 -60.92
N ARG A 293 -4.28 73.06 -60.68
CA ARG A 293 -2.89 73.43 -60.35
C ARG A 293 -2.37 72.68 -59.12
N GLN A 294 -3.12 72.63 -58.02
CA GLN A 294 -2.67 71.90 -56.82
C GLN A 294 -2.68 70.38 -57.03
N GLU A 295 -3.61 69.84 -57.82
CA GLU A 295 -3.59 68.42 -58.20
C GLU A 295 -2.35 68.05 -59.02
N TRP A 296 -1.95 68.90 -59.97
CA TRP A 296 -0.76 68.68 -60.80
C TRP A 296 0.55 68.94 -60.04
N ILE A 297 0.65 70.01 -59.23
CA ILE A 297 1.84 70.26 -58.40
C ILE A 297 1.95 69.21 -57.30
N GLN A 298 1.02 69.25 -56.34
CA GLN A 298 1.21 68.62 -55.04
C GLN A 298 0.88 67.14 -55.10
N GLY A 299 -0.36 66.81 -55.50
CA GLY A 299 -0.89 65.44 -55.44
C GLY A 299 -0.46 64.52 -56.59
N THR A 300 0.50 64.93 -57.43
CA THR A 300 1.04 64.09 -58.51
C THR A 300 2.50 64.36 -58.85
N ILE A 301 2.88 65.52 -59.43
CA ILE A 301 4.28 65.73 -59.87
C ILE A 301 5.25 65.72 -58.68
N GLN A 302 4.92 66.41 -57.58
CA GLN A 302 5.77 66.42 -56.39
C GLN A 302 5.83 65.03 -55.73
N ASP A 303 4.74 64.27 -55.76
CA ASP A 303 4.70 62.91 -55.22
C ASP A 303 5.52 61.93 -56.08
N CYS A 304 5.49 62.03 -57.42
CA CYS A 304 6.39 61.27 -58.30
C CYS A 304 7.88 61.59 -58.00
N ILE A 305 8.23 62.87 -57.89
CA ILE A 305 9.59 63.30 -57.50
C ILE A 305 9.98 62.75 -56.11
N ASN A 306 9.03 62.66 -55.17
CA ASN A 306 9.28 62.09 -53.84
C ASN A 306 9.49 60.57 -53.86
N HIS A 307 8.75 59.81 -54.67
CA HIS A 307 9.00 58.38 -54.89
C HIS A 307 10.39 58.14 -55.50
N LEU A 308 10.76 58.92 -56.52
CA LEU A 308 12.10 58.87 -57.15
C LEU A 308 13.24 59.22 -56.18
N ARG A 309 13.01 60.12 -55.23
CA ARG A 309 13.97 60.43 -54.14
C ARG A 309 14.13 59.29 -53.13
N GLN A 310 13.05 58.55 -52.88
CA GLN A 310 13.04 57.41 -51.96
C GLN A 310 13.52 56.10 -52.63
N GLY A 311 13.62 56.06 -53.95
CA GLY A 311 13.97 54.86 -54.71
C GLY A 311 12.85 53.81 -54.74
N LEU A 312 11.59 54.22 -54.54
CA LEU A 312 10.44 53.34 -54.58
C LEU A 312 10.12 52.89 -56.01
N LEU A 313 9.49 51.72 -56.12
CA LEU A 313 8.96 51.20 -57.38
C LEU A 313 7.63 51.88 -57.75
N GLU A 314 7.17 51.65 -58.98
CA GLU A 314 5.82 52.05 -59.43
C GLU A 314 4.75 51.59 -58.41
N PRO A 315 3.87 52.48 -57.90
CA PRO A 315 3.02 52.19 -56.74
C PRO A 315 2.15 50.92 -56.86
N HIS A 316 1.59 50.65 -58.05
CA HIS A 316 0.78 49.44 -58.28
C HIS A 316 1.63 48.16 -58.30
N ARG A 317 2.89 48.26 -58.72
CA ARG A 317 3.84 47.15 -58.77
C ARG A 317 4.36 46.84 -57.37
N GLU A 318 4.65 47.87 -56.57
CA GLU A 318 4.97 47.69 -55.15
C GLU A 318 3.78 47.13 -54.36
N ALA A 319 2.57 47.68 -54.57
CA ALA A 319 1.36 47.19 -53.90
C ALA A 319 1.06 45.72 -54.22
N ARG A 320 1.26 45.28 -55.48
CA ARG A 320 1.14 43.86 -55.87
C ARG A 320 2.20 42.99 -55.19
N LEU A 321 3.46 43.44 -55.10
CA LEU A 321 4.52 42.72 -54.38
C LEU A 321 4.18 42.59 -52.89
N ARG A 322 3.73 43.67 -52.23
CA ARG A 322 3.28 43.64 -50.83
C ARG A 322 2.08 42.69 -50.61
N ARG A 323 1.10 42.66 -51.52
CA ARG A 323 -0.03 41.70 -51.46
C ARG A 323 0.43 40.25 -51.57
N ARG A 324 1.36 39.95 -52.48
CA ARG A 324 1.96 38.61 -52.63
C ARG A 324 2.75 38.19 -51.39
N GLU A 325 3.58 39.08 -50.87
CA GLU A 325 4.36 38.80 -49.67
C GLU A 325 3.44 38.53 -48.46
N LEU A 326 2.37 39.30 -48.32
CA LEU A 326 1.34 39.05 -47.31
C LEU A 326 0.65 37.68 -47.50
N ARG A 327 0.27 37.30 -48.73
CA ARG A 327 -0.26 35.96 -49.02
C ARG A 327 0.73 34.86 -48.65
N ALA A 328 1.99 34.99 -49.03
CA ALA A 328 3.04 34.01 -48.72
C ALA A 328 3.28 33.88 -47.21
N ARG A 329 3.31 35.00 -46.47
CA ARG A 329 3.43 35.00 -45.00
C ARG A 329 2.24 34.31 -44.34
N MET A 330 1.00 34.60 -44.77
CA MET A 330 -0.21 33.95 -44.24
C MET A 330 -0.24 32.44 -44.55
N GLN A 331 0.22 32.01 -45.73
CA GLN A 331 0.31 30.58 -46.05
C GLN A 331 1.31 29.88 -45.13
N VAL A 332 2.53 30.43 -44.97
CA VAL A 332 3.55 29.87 -44.07
C VAL A 332 3.06 29.83 -42.61
N GLU A 333 2.30 30.85 -42.17
CA GLU A 333 1.69 30.85 -40.84
C GLU A 333 0.60 29.77 -40.71
N GLN A 334 -0.28 29.60 -41.71
CA GLN A 334 -1.27 28.52 -41.72
C GLN A 334 -0.61 27.14 -41.72
N ASP A 335 0.38 26.90 -42.59
CA ASP A 335 1.10 25.63 -42.68
C ASP A 335 1.75 25.26 -41.34
N LEU A 336 2.33 26.26 -40.65
CA LEU A 336 2.90 26.13 -39.30
C LEU A 336 1.83 25.85 -38.23
N MET A 337 0.66 26.51 -38.29
CA MET A 337 -0.46 26.21 -37.39
C MET A 337 -1.02 24.81 -37.62
N GLU A 338 -1.11 24.36 -38.87
CA GLU A 338 -1.55 23.02 -39.23
C GLU A 338 -0.58 21.94 -38.77
N ASP A 339 0.73 22.10 -38.99
CA ASP A 339 1.74 21.17 -38.47
C ASP A 339 1.72 21.12 -36.94
N ARG A 340 1.63 22.29 -36.28
CA ARG A 340 1.46 22.36 -34.82
C ARG A 340 0.19 21.63 -34.36
N MET A 341 -0.92 21.74 -35.09
CA MET A 341 -2.17 21.04 -34.79
C MET A 341 -2.03 19.52 -34.96
N LYS A 342 -1.41 19.06 -36.06
CA LYS A 342 -1.13 17.64 -36.34
C LYS A 342 -0.22 17.04 -35.26
N ASN A 343 0.82 17.76 -34.84
CA ASN A 343 1.71 17.37 -33.75
C ASN A 343 1.01 17.32 -32.38
N LEU A 344 0.12 18.27 -32.08
CA LEU A 344 -0.69 18.25 -30.84
C LEU A 344 -1.71 17.10 -30.84
N GLN A 345 -2.35 16.80 -31.96
CA GLN A 345 -3.24 15.64 -32.12
C GLN A 345 -2.48 14.33 -31.87
N LEU A 346 -1.33 14.14 -32.52
CA LEU A 346 -0.49 12.95 -32.34
C LEU A 346 0.03 12.80 -30.89
N ALA A 347 0.38 13.90 -30.23
CA ALA A 347 0.76 13.90 -28.82
C ALA A 347 -0.42 13.51 -27.90
N ASN A 348 -1.63 14.00 -28.20
CA ASN A 348 -2.83 13.66 -27.44
C ASN A 348 -3.25 12.20 -27.63
N GLU A 349 -3.20 11.66 -28.85
CA GLU A 349 -3.40 10.23 -29.12
C GLU A 349 -2.42 9.35 -28.35
N ARG A 350 -1.12 9.70 -28.35
CA ARG A 350 -0.09 8.96 -27.60
C ARG A 350 -0.40 8.96 -26.10
N LYS A 351 -0.80 10.11 -25.54
CA LYS A 351 -1.19 10.24 -24.14
C LYS A 351 -2.45 9.44 -23.82
N GLN A 352 -3.45 9.43 -24.71
CA GLN A 352 -4.66 8.64 -24.53
C GLN A 352 -4.36 7.13 -24.55
N ARG A 353 -3.56 6.64 -25.50
CA ARG A 353 -3.10 5.23 -25.54
C ARG A 353 -2.33 4.84 -24.28
N GLN A 354 -1.52 5.75 -23.71
CA GLN A 354 -0.84 5.54 -22.42
C GLN A 354 -1.82 5.45 -21.25
N LEU A 355 -2.86 6.28 -21.20
CA LEU A 355 -3.90 6.23 -20.17
C LEU A 355 -4.77 4.97 -20.28
N GLU A 356 -5.08 4.53 -21.50
CA GLU A 356 -5.81 3.29 -21.77
C GLU A 356 -4.99 2.04 -21.38
N ALA A 357 -3.69 2.03 -21.68
CA ALA A 357 -2.77 0.98 -21.22
C ALA A 357 -2.66 0.95 -19.68
N MET A 358 -2.39 2.10 -19.06
CA MET A 358 -2.32 2.21 -17.59
C MET A 358 -3.62 1.78 -16.91
N ARG A 359 -4.78 2.12 -17.50
CA ARG A 359 -6.09 1.65 -17.02
C ARG A 359 -6.20 0.12 -17.10
N LYS A 360 -5.82 -0.48 -18.22
CA LYS A 360 -5.83 -1.94 -18.41
C LYS A 360 -4.90 -2.65 -17.42
N ASP A 361 -3.71 -2.10 -17.18
CA ASP A 361 -2.75 -2.63 -16.20
C ASP A 361 -3.31 -2.57 -14.77
N LEU A 362 -4.03 -1.49 -14.41
CA LEU A 362 -4.71 -1.36 -13.13
C LEU A 362 -5.90 -2.33 -12.99
N GLU A 363 -6.72 -2.50 -14.03
CA GLU A 363 -7.82 -3.47 -14.05
C GLU A 363 -7.30 -4.92 -13.94
N GLU A 364 -6.20 -5.25 -14.62
CA GLU A 364 -5.54 -6.54 -14.48
C GLU A 364 -4.91 -6.75 -13.09
N ALA A 365 -4.29 -5.72 -12.50
CA ALA A 365 -3.73 -5.79 -11.15
C ALA A 365 -4.82 -6.01 -10.10
N ALA A 366 -5.95 -5.30 -10.21
CA ALA A 366 -7.11 -5.48 -9.35
C ALA A 366 -7.72 -6.89 -9.49
N ALA A 367 -7.84 -7.41 -10.71
CA ALA A 367 -8.30 -8.78 -10.95
C ALA A 367 -7.38 -9.84 -10.33
N LYS A 368 -6.05 -9.67 -10.47
CA LYS A 368 -5.03 -10.55 -9.86
C LYS A 368 -5.12 -10.51 -8.34
N ALA A 369 -5.26 -9.33 -7.74
CA ALA A 369 -5.44 -9.17 -6.29
C ALA A 369 -6.72 -9.83 -5.77
N ALA A 370 -7.86 -9.63 -6.44
CA ALA A 370 -9.14 -10.24 -6.07
C ALA A 370 -9.14 -11.78 -6.20
N MET A 371 -8.43 -12.32 -7.20
CA MET A 371 -8.20 -13.77 -7.32
C MET A 371 -7.33 -14.30 -6.16
N GLU A 372 -6.29 -13.57 -5.75
CA GLU A 372 -5.44 -14.00 -4.65
C GLU A 372 -6.15 -13.89 -3.29
N GLU A 373 -6.93 -12.84 -3.05
CA GLU A 373 -7.81 -12.72 -1.88
C GLU A 373 -8.83 -13.88 -1.85
N SER A 374 -9.49 -14.16 -2.97
CA SER A 374 -10.39 -15.32 -3.10
C SER A 374 -9.68 -16.64 -2.79
N ARG A 375 -8.41 -16.80 -3.20
CA ARG A 375 -7.59 -17.98 -2.89
C ARG A 375 -7.26 -18.05 -1.40
N ARG A 376 -6.85 -16.94 -0.77
CA ARG A 376 -6.57 -16.84 0.67
C ARG A 376 -7.82 -17.22 1.48
N ILE A 377 -8.99 -16.68 1.13
CA ILE A 377 -10.28 -17.00 1.76
C ILE A 377 -10.60 -18.50 1.62
N ARG A 378 -10.44 -19.09 0.42
CA ARG A 378 -10.63 -20.54 0.21
C ARG A 378 -9.71 -21.37 1.10
N THR A 379 -8.41 -21.10 1.12
CA THR A 379 -7.47 -21.83 1.98
C THR A 379 -7.79 -21.69 3.48
N GLN A 380 -8.27 -20.53 3.92
CA GLN A 380 -8.70 -20.35 5.32
C GLN A 380 -10.00 -21.13 5.63
N ALA A 381 -10.93 -21.22 4.68
CA ALA A 381 -12.15 -22.01 4.82
C ALA A 381 -11.86 -23.52 4.78
N GLU A 382 -10.96 -23.97 3.91
CA GLU A 382 -10.47 -25.35 3.84
C GLU A 382 -9.82 -25.79 5.16
N LEU A 383 -8.93 -24.97 5.73
CA LEU A 383 -8.33 -25.22 7.05
C LEU A 383 -9.38 -25.27 8.17
N LYS A 384 -10.35 -24.34 8.20
CA LYS A 384 -11.46 -24.35 9.18
C LYS A 384 -12.32 -25.62 9.05
N ASN A 385 -12.55 -26.10 7.83
CA ASN A 385 -13.29 -27.33 7.58
C ASN A 385 -12.50 -28.58 7.99
N GLN A 386 -11.18 -28.61 7.77
CA GLN A 386 -10.30 -29.67 8.27
C GLN A 386 -10.33 -29.75 9.79
N PHE A 387 -10.12 -28.63 10.50
CA PHE A 387 -10.22 -28.58 11.97
C PHE A 387 -11.59 -29.03 12.49
N LYS A 388 -12.70 -28.72 11.78
CA LYS A 388 -14.04 -29.19 12.14
C LYS A 388 -14.16 -30.72 11.99
N VAL A 389 -13.68 -31.29 10.88
CA VAL A 389 -13.71 -32.73 10.62
C VAL A 389 -12.82 -33.49 11.62
N ASP A 390 -11.64 -32.96 11.95
CA ASP A 390 -10.75 -33.59 12.92
C ASP A 390 -11.26 -33.50 14.36
N LEU A 391 -11.94 -32.40 14.73
CA LEU A 391 -12.67 -32.30 16.01
C LEU A 391 -13.87 -33.27 16.07
N GLU A 392 -14.54 -33.52 14.94
CA GLU A 392 -15.62 -34.51 14.84
C GLU A 392 -15.07 -35.95 14.95
N ARG A 393 -13.92 -36.25 14.32
CA ARG A 393 -13.19 -37.51 14.50
C ARG A 393 -12.75 -37.73 15.95
N GLU A 394 -12.18 -36.70 16.60
CA GLU A 394 -11.73 -36.82 17.99
C GLU A 394 -12.91 -37.12 18.94
N LYS A 395 -14.07 -36.51 18.71
CA LYS A 395 -15.30 -36.83 19.46
C LYS A 395 -15.74 -38.27 19.28
N MET A 396 -15.75 -38.78 18.04
CA MET A 396 -16.10 -40.19 17.78
C MET A 396 -15.13 -41.16 18.48
N VAL A 397 -13.82 -40.87 18.46
CA VAL A 397 -12.80 -41.69 19.14
C VAL A 397 -12.95 -41.63 20.66
N ARG A 398 -13.28 -40.46 21.23
CA ARG A 398 -13.58 -40.32 22.67
C ARG A 398 -14.83 -41.12 23.06
N GLN A 399 -15.90 -41.08 22.27
CA GLN A 399 -17.11 -41.87 22.52
C GLN A 399 -16.83 -43.37 22.47
N GLN A 400 -16.06 -43.85 21.49
CA GLN A 400 -15.64 -45.26 21.42
C GLN A 400 -14.77 -45.68 22.62
N MET A 401 -13.88 -44.80 23.10
CA MET A 401 -13.08 -45.02 24.30
C MET A 401 -13.96 -45.04 25.58
N GLU A 402 -14.96 -44.16 25.67
CA GLU A 402 -15.93 -44.14 26.78
C GLU A 402 -16.78 -45.42 26.80
N GLU A 403 -17.21 -45.93 25.63
CA GLU A 403 -17.90 -47.22 25.49
C GLU A 403 -17.00 -48.41 25.89
N GLU A 404 -15.74 -48.45 25.44
CA GLU A 404 -14.77 -49.48 25.86
C GLU A 404 -14.48 -49.45 27.36
N VAL A 405 -14.37 -48.26 27.97
CA VAL A 405 -14.15 -48.09 29.41
C VAL A 405 -15.40 -48.52 30.19
N ALA A 406 -16.61 -48.21 29.70
CA ALA A 406 -17.86 -48.67 30.29
C ALA A 406 -17.95 -50.21 30.29
N GLN A 407 -17.65 -50.86 29.16
CA GLN A 407 -17.60 -52.33 29.06
C GLN A 407 -16.62 -52.92 30.09
N LYS A 408 -15.36 -52.47 30.12
CA LYS A 408 -14.34 -52.96 31.05
C LYS A 408 -14.69 -52.70 32.52
N SER A 409 -15.43 -51.62 32.81
CA SER A 409 -15.94 -51.36 34.16
C SER A 409 -17.03 -52.36 34.58
N SER A 410 -17.94 -52.75 33.69
CA SER A 410 -18.94 -53.79 33.97
C SER A 410 -18.33 -55.18 34.15
N GLU A 411 -17.26 -55.51 33.41
CA GLU A 411 -16.48 -56.73 33.64
C GLU A 411 -15.82 -56.72 35.03
N LEU A 412 -15.22 -55.59 35.43
CA LEU A 412 -14.59 -55.43 36.74
C LEU A 412 -15.60 -55.56 37.89
N GLU A 413 -16.83 -55.06 37.74
CA GLU A 413 -17.89 -55.27 38.74
C GLU A 413 -18.23 -56.75 38.94
N LEU A 414 -18.28 -57.54 37.87
CA LEU A 414 -18.50 -58.99 37.94
C LEU A 414 -17.31 -59.71 38.62
N TYR A 415 -16.07 -59.32 38.33
CA TYR A 415 -14.90 -59.83 39.05
C TYR A 415 -14.94 -59.48 40.54
N LEU A 416 -15.35 -58.25 40.91
CA LEU A 416 -15.48 -57.82 42.30
C LEU A 416 -16.61 -58.54 43.05
N GLN A 417 -17.72 -58.84 42.38
CA GLN A 417 -18.75 -59.74 42.95
C GLN A 417 -18.17 -61.13 43.25
N ARG A 418 -17.43 -61.72 42.30
CA ARG A 418 -16.83 -63.04 42.48
C ARG A 418 -15.77 -63.09 43.58
N VAL A 419 -15.03 -62.00 43.82
CA VAL A 419 -14.12 -61.89 44.96
C VAL A 419 -14.90 -61.88 46.28
N ARG A 420 -15.97 -61.09 46.40
CA ARG A 420 -16.81 -61.05 47.61
C ARG A 420 -17.44 -62.40 47.96
N GLU A 421 -17.90 -63.16 46.96
CA GLU A 421 -18.40 -64.53 47.16
C GLU A 421 -17.34 -65.45 47.79
N LEU A 422 -16.07 -65.30 47.38
CA LEU A 422 -14.96 -66.06 47.94
C LEU A 422 -14.59 -65.59 49.35
N GLU A 423 -14.55 -64.27 49.60
CA GLU A 423 -14.35 -63.68 50.94
C GLU A 423 -15.41 -64.16 51.95
N ASP A 424 -16.68 -64.24 51.54
CA ASP A 424 -17.75 -64.77 52.39
C ASP A 424 -17.65 -66.29 52.63
N MET A 425 -17.10 -67.06 51.70
CA MET A 425 -16.78 -68.47 51.97
C MET A 425 -15.58 -68.62 52.92
N TYR A 426 -14.56 -67.77 52.80
CA TYR A 426 -13.43 -67.77 53.74
C TYR A 426 -13.87 -67.38 55.15
N ARG A 427 -14.70 -66.33 55.32
CA ARG A 427 -15.27 -65.97 56.63
C ARG A 427 -16.00 -67.13 57.31
N ARG A 428 -16.87 -67.85 56.58
CA ARG A 428 -17.61 -69.01 57.12
C ARG A 428 -16.70 -70.19 57.50
N LEU A 429 -15.56 -70.35 56.81
CA LEU A 429 -14.54 -71.34 57.18
C LEU A 429 -13.76 -70.91 58.43
N GLU A 430 -13.47 -69.62 58.59
CA GLU A 430 -12.84 -69.08 59.80
C GLU A 430 -13.77 -69.20 61.02
N GLU A 431 -15.04 -68.80 60.90
CA GLU A 431 -16.07 -68.93 61.95
C GLU A 431 -16.21 -70.39 62.44
N ALA A 432 -16.33 -71.35 61.52
CA ALA A 432 -16.42 -72.77 61.86
C ALA A 432 -15.15 -73.31 62.56
N LEU A 433 -13.98 -72.81 62.19
CA LEU A 433 -12.70 -73.19 62.77
C LEU A 433 -12.50 -72.55 64.17
N GLU A 434 -13.04 -71.36 64.39
CA GLU A 434 -13.10 -70.76 65.73
C GLU A 434 -14.07 -71.49 66.68
N ASP A 435 -15.18 -72.03 66.17
CA ASP A 435 -16.09 -72.84 66.99
C ASP A 435 -15.52 -74.23 67.34
N GLU A 436 -14.71 -74.86 66.47
CA GLU A 436 -13.90 -76.04 66.84
C GLU A 436 -12.87 -75.69 67.94
N ARG A 437 -12.28 -74.49 67.88
CA ARG A 437 -11.34 -74.01 68.92
C ARG A 437 -12.04 -73.76 70.26
N LYS A 438 -13.22 -73.11 70.26
CA LYS A 438 -14.02 -72.87 71.48
C LYS A 438 -14.42 -74.18 72.14
N THR A 439 -15.03 -75.10 71.38
CA THR A 439 -15.47 -76.41 71.92
C THR A 439 -14.32 -77.24 72.49
N ARG A 440 -13.12 -77.20 71.89
CA ARG A 440 -11.91 -77.79 72.51
C ARG A 440 -11.47 -77.09 73.80
N GLN A 441 -11.53 -75.77 73.87
CA GLN A 441 -11.18 -75.02 75.09
C GLN A 441 -12.19 -75.30 76.21
N ASP A 442 -13.48 -75.44 75.88
CA ASP A 442 -14.53 -75.81 76.83
C ASP A 442 -14.30 -77.23 77.38
N GLU A 443 -13.99 -78.22 76.53
CA GLU A 443 -13.56 -79.55 76.98
C GLU A 443 -12.34 -79.52 77.90
N GLU A 444 -11.32 -78.73 77.58
CA GLU A 444 -10.11 -78.62 78.40
C GLU A 444 -10.43 -77.93 79.75
N SER A 445 -11.36 -76.97 79.76
CA SER A 445 -11.84 -76.31 80.98
C SER A 445 -12.58 -77.29 81.91
N LEU A 446 -13.42 -78.16 81.35
CA LEU A 446 -14.14 -79.20 82.08
C LEU A 446 -13.17 -80.21 82.71
N ARG A 447 -12.14 -80.64 81.97
CA ARG A 447 -11.08 -81.52 82.51
C ARG A 447 -10.30 -80.85 83.64
N LYS A 448 -10.00 -79.54 83.54
CA LYS A 448 -9.33 -78.76 84.61
C LYS A 448 -10.21 -78.60 85.86
N LEU A 449 -11.52 -78.41 85.70
CA LEU A 449 -12.49 -78.39 86.81
C LEU A 449 -12.59 -79.75 87.50
N GLN A 450 -12.67 -80.84 86.72
CA GLN A 450 -12.70 -82.20 87.26
C GLN A 450 -11.41 -82.54 88.05
N ALA A 451 -10.24 -82.14 87.54
CA ALA A 451 -8.97 -82.31 88.25
C ALA A 451 -8.92 -81.51 89.56
N ARG A 452 -9.42 -80.26 89.59
CA ARG A 452 -9.48 -79.46 90.82
C ARG A 452 -10.39 -80.08 91.88
N LEU A 453 -11.56 -80.59 91.49
CA LEU A 453 -12.47 -81.26 92.43
C LEU A 453 -11.85 -82.53 93.03
N LEU A 454 -11.08 -83.30 92.23
CA LEU A 454 -10.32 -84.45 92.73
C LEU A 454 -9.20 -84.05 93.68
N GLU A 455 -8.47 -82.95 93.43
CA GLU A 455 -7.52 -82.39 94.39
C GLU A 455 -8.19 -81.97 95.71
N GLU A 456 -9.39 -81.37 95.65
CA GLU A 456 -10.14 -80.97 96.84
C GLU A 456 -10.65 -82.16 97.66
N GLU A 457 -11.06 -83.26 97.02
CA GLU A 457 -11.37 -84.52 97.73
C GLU A 457 -10.11 -85.12 98.38
N VAL A 458 -8.97 -85.15 97.68
CA VAL A 458 -7.71 -85.68 98.23
C VAL A 458 -7.24 -84.86 99.43
N LYS A 459 -7.32 -83.52 99.36
CA LYS A 459 -6.97 -82.63 100.49
C LYS A 459 -7.89 -82.87 101.70
N LYS A 460 -9.21 -82.94 101.50
CA LYS A 460 -10.19 -83.26 102.57
C LYS A 460 -9.98 -84.65 103.18
N ARG A 461 -9.58 -85.66 102.39
CA ARG A 461 -9.21 -86.98 102.94
C ARG A 461 -7.94 -86.91 103.79
N ALA A 462 -6.89 -86.22 103.32
CA ALA A 462 -5.65 -86.06 104.09
C ALA A 462 -5.86 -85.28 105.40
N GLU A 463 -6.73 -84.26 105.41
CA GLU A 463 -7.15 -83.54 106.61
C GLU A 463 -7.86 -84.47 107.61
N LEU A 464 -8.79 -85.31 107.14
CA LEU A 464 -9.50 -86.28 107.98
C LEU A 464 -8.58 -87.39 108.52
N GLU A 465 -7.65 -87.91 107.71
CA GLU A 465 -6.63 -88.86 108.18
C GLU A 465 -5.70 -88.23 109.22
N HIS A 466 -5.28 -86.97 109.02
CA HIS A 466 -4.45 -86.26 109.99
C HIS A 466 -5.19 -86.07 111.34
N MET A 467 -6.45 -85.67 111.32
CA MET A 467 -7.28 -85.57 112.53
C MET A 467 -7.48 -86.93 113.22
N HIS A 468 -7.64 -88.02 112.44
CA HIS A 468 -7.76 -89.36 113.00
C HIS A 468 -6.45 -89.84 113.66
N LEU A 469 -5.30 -89.59 113.04
CA LEU A 469 -3.98 -89.89 113.60
C LEU A 469 -3.70 -89.07 114.87
N GLN A 470 -4.09 -87.79 114.92
CA GLN A 470 -4.03 -86.98 116.14
C GLN A 470 -4.89 -87.57 117.26
N GLN A 471 -6.13 -88.03 116.95
CA GLN A 471 -6.97 -88.71 117.93
C GLN A 471 -6.34 -90.00 118.46
N GLN A 472 -5.77 -90.85 117.59
CA GLN A 472 -5.07 -92.06 118.04
C GLN A 472 -3.86 -91.74 118.93
N ALA A 473 -3.08 -90.70 118.59
CA ALA A 473 -1.95 -90.27 119.40
C ALA A 473 -2.37 -89.79 120.81
N ALA A 474 -3.43 -88.98 120.90
CA ALA A 474 -3.98 -88.52 122.18
C ALA A 474 -4.53 -89.67 123.05
N MET A 475 -5.19 -90.67 122.44
CA MET A 475 -5.63 -91.88 123.13
C MET A 475 -4.45 -92.73 123.62
N SER A 476 -3.36 -92.83 122.85
CA SER A 476 -2.14 -93.52 123.28
C SER A 476 -1.44 -92.80 124.44
N GLN A 477 -1.36 -91.47 124.40
CA GLN A 477 -0.73 -90.67 125.48
C GLN A 477 -1.52 -90.80 126.79
N THR A 478 -2.85 -90.64 126.75
CA THR A 478 -3.70 -90.79 127.95
C THR A 478 -3.71 -92.22 128.50
N GLN A 479 -3.56 -93.26 127.65
CA GLN A 479 -3.32 -94.63 128.13
C GLN A 479 -1.95 -94.80 128.82
N GLN A 480 -0.89 -94.17 128.32
CA GLN A 480 0.45 -94.22 128.94
C GLN A 480 0.49 -93.46 130.27
N GLU A 481 -0.12 -92.28 130.36
CA GLU A 481 -0.28 -91.54 131.62
C GLU A 481 -1.04 -92.38 132.67
N LYS A 482 -2.13 -93.03 132.26
CA LYS A 482 -2.87 -93.94 133.17
C LYS A 482 -2.00 -95.10 133.66
N GLN A 483 -1.19 -95.71 132.79
CA GLN A 483 -0.28 -96.80 133.19
C GLN A 483 0.81 -96.32 134.17
N LEU A 484 1.33 -95.11 133.98
CA LEU A 484 2.29 -94.49 134.91
C LEU A 484 1.66 -94.20 136.28
N LEU A 485 0.44 -93.64 136.31
CA LEU A 485 -0.30 -93.40 137.55
C LEU A 485 -0.66 -94.71 138.28
N GLU A 486 -1.07 -95.75 137.55
CA GLU A 486 -1.30 -97.08 138.14
C GLU A 486 0.00 -97.70 138.67
N ALA A 487 1.15 -97.49 138.02
CA ALA A 487 2.44 -97.97 138.51
C ALA A 487 2.85 -97.25 139.81
N GLN A 488 2.75 -95.92 139.86
CA GLN A 488 2.98 -95.11 141.07
C GLN A 488 2.08 -95.55 142.23
N TRP A 489 0.79 -95.81 141.97
CA TRP A 489 -0.15 -96.26 143.00
C TRP A 489 0.21 -97.66 143.55
N ARG A 490 0.62 -98.60 142.68
CA ARG A 490 1.11 -99.93 143.10
C ARG A 490 2.40 -99.83 143.93
N GLU A 491 3.28 -98.90 143.59
CA GLU A 491 4.55 -98.67 144.32
C GLU A 491 4.30 -98.04 145.70
N GLN A 492 3.43 -97.03 145.79
CA GLN A 492 2.97 -96.48 147.08
C GLN A 492 2.27 -97.54 147.94
N THR A 493 1.43 -98.38 147.34
CA THR A 493 0.75 -99.48 148.06
C THR A 493 1.74 -100.50 148.62
N ARG A 494 2.81 -100.84 147.88
CA ARG A 494 3.91 -101.71 148.37
C ARG A 494 4.70 -101.07 149.51
N ALA A 495 5.01 -99.77 149.42
CA ALA A 495 5.67 -99.04 150.50
C ALA A 495 4.81 -99.03 151.79
N LEU A 496 3.50 -98.86 151.65
CA LEU A 496 2.55 -98.88 152.77
C LEU A 496 2.43 -100.29 153.40
N HIS A 497 2.54 -101.35 152.59
CA HIS A 497 2.57 -102.73 153.07
C HIS A 497 3.85 -103.04 153.86
N THR A 498 5.02 -102.72 153.31
CA THR A 498 6.30 -102.92 154.01
C THR A 498 6.40 -102.11 155.31
N ALA A 499 5.81 -100.92 155.37
CA ALA A 499 5.71 -100.14 156.61
C ALA A 499 4.77 -100.78 157.67
N THR A 500 3.72 -101.48 157.25
CA THR A 500 2.82 -102.21 158.17
C THR A 500 3.43 -103.54 158.65
N GLU A 501 4.20 -104.24 157.81
CA GLU A 501 5.00 -105.40 158.23
C GLU A 501 6.08 -105.01 159.27
N GLN A 502 6.77 -103.88 159.06
CA GLN A 502 7.73 -103.35 160.03
C GLN A 502 7.08 -103.05 161.38
N LEU A 503 5.92 -102.37 161.39
CA LEU A 503 5.14 -102.13 162.60
C LEU A 503 4.75 -103.43 163.32
N HIS A 504 4.27 -104.43 162.58
CA HIS A 504 3.88 -105.71 163.17
C HIS A 504 5.07 -106.48 163.77
N SER A 505 6.25 -106.41 163.15
CA SER A 505 7.48 -107.00 163.71
C SER A 505 7.90 -106.34 165.03
N LEU A 506 7.72 -105.02 165.16
CA LEU A 506 8.00 -104.27 166.40
C LEU A 506 6.98 -104.57 167.50
N GLU A 507 5.71 -104.81 167.14
CA GLU A 507 4.70 -105.30 168.09
C GLU A 507 4.98 -106.71 168.57
N GLN A 508 5.41 -107.63 167.69
CA GLN A 508 5.83 -108.98 168.11
C GLN A 508 7.06 -108.94 169.02
N GLN A 509 8.08 -108.12 168.70
CA GLN A 509 9.25 -107.94 169.58
C GLN A 509 8.85 -107.38 170.95
N ARG A 510 7.91 -106.42 170.99
CA ARG A 510 7.35 -105.87 172.23
C ARG A 510 6.58 -106.93 173.03
N GLN A 511 5.83 -107.81 172.39
CA GLN A 511 5.11 -108.91 173.08
C GLN A 511 6.08 -109.99 173.59
N GLY A 512 7.10 -110.35 172.81
CA GLY A 512 8.16 -111.28 173.24
C GLY A 512 8.90 -110.78 174.47
N ALA A 513 9.35 -109.53 174.46
CA ALA A 513 10.04 -108.91 175.60
C ALA A 513 9.17 -108.85 176.87
N LEU A 514 7.84 -108.69 176.73
CA LEU A 514 6.90 -108.77 177.87
C LEU A 514 6.77 -110.20 178.41
N GLN A 515 6.66 -111.21 177.54
CA GLN A 515 6.59 -112.62 177.94
C GLN A 515 7.88 -113.11 178.61
N GLU A 516 9.04 -112.68 178.13
CA GLU A 516 10.33 -112.97 178.78
C GLU A 516 10.41 -112.33 180.17
N TYR A 517 9.95 -111.08 180.32
CA TYR A 517 9.93 -110.38 181.60
C TYR A 517 9.01 -111.07 182.63
N GLU A 518 7.82 -111.52 182.21
CA GLU A 518 6.93 -112.30 183.08
C GLU A 518 7.48 -113.70 183.40
N ALA A 519 8.14 -114.36 182.44
CA ALA A 519 8.78 -115.67 182.67
C ALA A 519 9.96 -115.57 183.65
N VAL A 520 10.76 -114.51 183.60
CA VAL A 520 11.82 -114.22 184.59
C VAL A 520 11.23 -113.96 185.97
N LYS A 521 10.17 -113.14 186.07
CA LYS A 521 9.46 -112.86 187.32
C LYS A 521 8.96 -114.16 187.98
N LYS A 522 8.33 -115.05 187.21
CA LYS A 522 7.77 -116.32 187.71
C LYS A 522 8.84 -117.36 188.09
N LYS A 523 10.01 -117.32 187.46
CA LYS A 523 11.18 -118.16 187.82
C LYS A 523 11.86 -117.68 189.10
N LEU A 524 11.87 -116.37 189.38
CA LEU A 524 12.35 -115.82 190.65
C LEU A 524 11.47 -116.22 191.85
N GLU A 525 10.14 -116.28 191.66
CA GLU A 525 9.23 -116.78 192.72
C GLU A 525 9.49 -118.27 193.03
N GLN A 526 9.75 -119.10 192.02
CA GLN A 526 10.07 -120.54 192.22
C GLN A 526 11.47 -120.80 192.82
N ALA A 527 12.35 -119.80 192.89
CA ALA A 527 13.65 -119.93 193.55
C ALA A 527 13.57 -119.89 195.09
N ALA A 528 12.40 -119.58 195.67
CA ALA A 528 12.23 -119.49 197.13
C ALA A 528 12.34 -120.84 197.87
N ASP A 529 11.91 -121.95 197.26
CA ASP A 529 11.43 -123.10 198.04
C ASP A 529 12.40 -124.29 198.22
N LYS A 530 13.48 -124.42 197.45
CA LYS A 530 14.22 -125.71 197.36
C LYS A 530 15.62 -125.79 197.97
N THR A 531 16.27 -124.69 198.33
CA THR A 531 17.67 -124.75 198.85
C THR A 531 17.78 -125.08 200.34
N LYS A 532 16.67 -125.41 201.04
CA LYS A 532 16.68 -125.79 202.47
C LYS A 532 17.15 -127.23 202.72
N SER A 533 17.23 -128.07 201.69
CA SER A 533 18.20 -129.16 201.57
C SER A 533 18.58 -129.20 200.09
N TRP A 534 19.77 -128.74 199.72
CA TRP A 534 21.01 -129.43 200.06
C TRP A 534 22.14 -128.45 200.49
N LYS A 535 21.93 -127.60 201.50
CA LYS A 535 23.08 -127.02 202.25
C LYS A 535 23.74 -128.02 203.22
N ASP A 536 23.29 -129.27 203.18
CA ASP A 536 24.16 -130.44 203.39
C ASP A 536 25.29 -130.55 202.33
N ARG A 537 25.39 -129.65 201.32
CA ARG A 537 26.51 -129.53 200.33
C ARG A 537 26.68 -128.23 199.44
N VAL A 538 26.27 -127.00 199.86
CA VAL A 538 26.98 -125.63 199.66
C VAL A 538 26.67 -124.57 198.48
N ALA A 539 26.39 -123.27 198.85
CA ALA A 539 26.65 -121.83 198.33
C ALA A 539 26.15 -121.07 196.99
N GLN A 540 26.00 -119.67 197.01
CA GLN A 540 25.93 -118.53 195.95
C GLN A 540 24.77 -117.40 195.86
N HIS A 541 24.79 -116.35 194.94
CA HIS A 541 24.28 -114.89 195.10
C HIS A 541 23.57 -114.01 193.93
N GLU A 542 23.27 -112.66 194.08
CA GLU A 542 22.20 -111.77 193.39
C GLU A 542 22.46 -110.24 192.88
N GLY A 543 21.49 -109.45 192.25
CA GLY A 543 21.52 -107.92 191.95
C GLY A 543 20.51 -107.18 190.91
N LEU A 544 20.15 -105.83 190.94
CA LEU A 544 19.12 -105.05 190.07
C LEU A 544 19.06 -103.41 189.97
N ILE A 545 18.43 -102.76 188.90
CA ILE A 545 17.38 -101.58 188.82
C ILE A 545 17.55 -100.01 188.37
N ARG A 546 16.55 -99.36 187.64
CA ARG A 546 16.01 -97.88 187.45
C ARG A 546 16.67 -96.71 186.57
N LEU A 547 16.14 -95.44 186.20
CA LEU A 547 14.86 -94.77 185.65
C LEU A 547 14.90 -93.13 185.41
N ILE A 548 14.00 -92.39 184.63
CA ILE A 548 13.40 -90.91 184.73
C ILE A 548 13.54 -89.67 183.66
N GLN A 549 12.43 -88.84 183.39
CA GLN A 549 12.13 -87.36 182.92
C GLN A 549 12.28 -86.67 181.44
N PRO A 550 11.78 -85.40 181.11
CA PRO A 550 11.56 -84.77 179.72
C PRO A 550 12.28 -83.40 179.29
N GLY A 551 12.06 -82.81 178.06
CA GLY A 551 12.72 -81.54 177.53
C GLY A 551 12.18 -80.79 176.24
N ASN A 552 12.85 -79.71 175.73
CA ASN A 552 12.31 -78.61 174.83
C ASN A 552 13.33 -77.93 173.81
N LYS A 553 12.92 -77.30 172.65
CA LYS A 553 13.66 -76.33 171.71
C LYS A 553 12.94 -76.10 170.31
N VAL A 554 13.33 -75.24 169.32
CA VAL A 554 13.52 -73.73 169.25
C VAL A 554 13.62 -73.09 167.80
N ASN A 555 12.98 -71.92 167.58
CA ASN A 555 13.11 -70.71 166.67
C ASN A 555 13.87 -70.51 165.29
N GLN A 556 13.18 -69.82 164.32
CA GLN A 556 13.55 -68.60 163.50
C GLN A 556 14.50 -68.62 162.24
N LYS A 557 14.54 -67.64 161.28
CA LYS A 557 13.59 -66.63 160.66
C LYS A 557 14.27 -65.86 159.46
N MET A 558 13.54 -64.86 158.88
CA MET A 558 14.03 -63.59 158.27
C MET A 558 14.37 -63.52 156.75
N THR A 559 13.95 -62.50 155.98
CA THR A 559 12.56 -62.02 155.69
C THR A 559 12.49 -61.15 154.41
N ASN A 560 11.27 -61.02 153.89
CA ASN A 560 10.59 -59.80 153.40
C ASN A 560 11.31 -58.44 153.63
N TRP A 561 10.95 -57.45 152.80
CA TRP A 561 10.25 -56.26 153.34
C TRP A 561 9.07 -55.85 152.41
N GLY A 562 9.06 -54.83 151.53
CA GLY A 562 10.06 -53.81 151.18
C GLY A 562 11.39 -54.38 150.66
N VAL A 563 11.41 -55.35 149.76
CA VAL A 563 10.98 -55.14 148.36
C VAL A 563 11.44 -53.78 147.85
N ALA A 564 12.66 -53.75 147.30
CA ALA A 564 13.24 -52.65 146.54
C ALA A 564 14.33 -53.22 145.60
N SER A 565 14.50 -52.74 144.38
CA SER A 565 13.62 -51.86 143.59
C SER A 565 14.07 -51.85 142.12
N VAL A 566 13.12 -51.71 141.18
CA VAL A 566 13.39 -51.22 139.82
C VAL A 566 13.17 -49.70 139.85
N THR A 567 14.08 -48.90 139.28
CA THR A 567 14.04 -47.43 139.38
C THR A 567 14.58 -46.72 138.13
N ASP A 568 13.80 -45.75 137.64
CA ASP A 568 14.10 -44.50 136.90
C ASP A 568 15.11 -44.48 135.73
N ALA A 569 16.30 -45.07 135.87
CA ALA A 569 17.40 -44.90 134.91
C ALA A 569 17.07 -45.42 133.50
N GLU A 570 16.36 -46.55 133.41
CA GLU A 570 15.96 -47.16 132.13
C GLU A 570 14.87 -46.38 131.40
N LEU A 571 14.12 -45.52 132.12
CA LEU A 571 13.03 -44.72 131.55
C LEU A 571 13.59 -43.55 130.71
N GLN A 572 14.53 -42.79 131.28
CA GLN A 572 15.09 -41.57 130.67
C GLN A 572 15.87 -41.83 129.37
N MET A 573 16.41 -43.04 129.18
CA MET A 573 17.21 -43.35 127.99
C MET A 573 16.37 -43.35 126.70
N LYS A 574 15.07 -43.66 126.79
CA LYS A 574 14.14 -43.62 125.64
C LYS A 574 13.70 -42.20 125.26
N GLU A 575 13.59 -41.28 126.22
CA GLU A 575 13.20 -39.88 125.92
C GLU A 575 14.26 -39.14 125.11
N LYS A 576 15.56 -39.40 125.33
CA LYS A 576 16.63 -38.68 124.61
C LYS A 576 16.64 -38.92 123.10
N LEU A 577 16.17 -40.07 122.63
CA LEU A 577 16.05 -40.34 121.18
C LEU A 577 15.01 -39.42 120.51
N TRP A 578 14.01 -38.93 121.26
CA TRP A 578 13.01 -37.98 120.77
C TRP A 578 13.57 -36.55 120.60
N GLN A 579 14.73 -36.23 121.19
CA GLN A 579 15.42 -34.95 120.99
C GLN A 579 16.34 -34.88 119.77
N VAL A 580 16.43 -35.94 118.95
CA VAL A 580 17.12 -35.90 117.64
C VAL A 580 16.18 -35.29 116.58
N ALA A 581 15.78 -34.04 116.77
CA ALA A 581 16.47 -32.85 116.25
C ALA A 581 15.99 -32.54 114.82
N LYS A 582 14.96 -31.71 114.62
CA LYS A 582 14.96 -30.24 114.87
C LYS A 582 15.97 -29.46 114.02
N THR A 583 16.60 -30.10 113.04
CA THR A 583 17.57 -29.51 112.10
C THR A 583 17.22 -29.83 110.65
N LYS A 584 17.35 -28.82 109.77
CA LYS A 584 16.88 -28.73 108.38
C LYS A 584 15.35 -28.68 108.22
N ARG A 585 14.68 -27.58 107.84
CA ARG A 585 15.06 -26.16 107.60
C ARG A 585 16.02 -25.78 106.46
N ASP A 586 15.70 -24.62 105.89
CA ASP A 586 16.54 -23.68 105.14
C ASP A 586 17.12 -24.14 103.79
N ASP A 587 16.43 -23.74 102.71
CA ASP A 587 17.02 -22.88 101.67
C ASP A 587 16.20 -21.57 101.65
N ALA A 588 16.87 -20.43 101.49
CA ALA A 588 16.32 -19.08 101.76
C ALA A 588 15.88 -18.35 100.45
N PRO A 589 15.32 -17.11 100.45
CA PRO A 589 15.66 -15.96 101.30
C PRO A 589 14.80 -15.75 102.56
#